data_AF-A0A4S2KIU0-F1
#
_entry.id   AF-A0A4S2KIU0-F1
#
_cell.length_a   1.000
_cell.length_b   1.000
_cell.length_c   1.000
_cell.angle_alpha   90.00
_cell.angle_beta   90.00
_cell.angle_gamma   90.00
#
_symmetry.space_group_name_H-M   'P 1'
#
loop_
_entity.id
_entity.type
_entity.pdbx_description
1 polymer ?
#
loop_
_entity_poly.entity_id
_entity_poly.type
_entity_poly.pdbx_seq_one_letter_code
_entity_poly.pdbx_strand_id
1 'polypeptide(L)'
;MPTCCIKNCKNRKNHNETKGIKYFIFPKETSICQQWLNACQRKETEMKVDSTRICAIHFDENCLVLEKTKPRLQNKPAKEVLGLKEGICSNIKSRNKAKRYNVAEQRRQQKN
;
A
#
# COMPACT_ATOMS: atom_id res chain seq x y z
N MET A 1 -14.95 4.48 -5.89
CA MET A 1 -13.55 4.83 -5.52
C MET A 1 -13.10 3.94 -4.37
N PRO A 2 -11.91 3.32 -4.40
CA PRO A 2 -11.44 2.52 -3.26
C PRO A 2 -11.22 3.44 -2.04
N THR A 3 -11.67 3.01 -0.87
CA THR A 3 -11.47 3.74 0.39
C THR A 3 -10.47 2.98 1.26
N CYS A 4 -9.62 3.72 1.96
CA CYS A 4 -8.69 3.11 2.91
C CYS A 4 -9.47 2.55 4.12
N CYS A 5 -9.16 1.33 4.54
CA CYS A 5 -9.83 0.71 5.67
C CYS A 5 -9.41 1.34 7.01
N ILE A 6 -8.30 2.07 7.15
CA ILE A 6 -7.91 2.64 8.45
C ILE A 6 -8.90 3.72 8.90
N LYS A 7 -9.47 3.56 10.11
CA LYS A 7 -10.57 4.40 10.65
C LYS A 7 -10.28 5.90 10.57
N ASN A 8 -9.04 6.30 10.85
CA ASN A 8 -8.60 7.70 10.92
C ASN A 8 -7.83 8.17 9.69
N CYS A 9 -7.95 7.47 8.55
CA CYS A 9 -7.25 7.84 7.34
C CYS A 9 -7.87 9.10 6.70
N LYS A 10 -7.07 10.17 6.52
CA LYS A 10 -7.54 11.41 5.86
C LYS A 10 -7.88 11.19 4.38
N ASN A 11 -7.24 10.22 3.74
CA ASN A 11 -7.49 9.82 2.34
C ASN A 11 -8.86 9.14 2.16
N ARG A 12 -9.54 8.77 3.25
CA ARG A 12 -10.92 8.27 3.19
C ARG A 12 -11.92 9.39 2.85
N LYS A 13 -11.64 10.64 3.25
CA LYS A 13 -12.57 11.77 3.13
C LYS A 13 -12.21 12.75 2.01
N ASN A 14 -10.91 12.97 1.76
CA ASN A 14 -10.47 13.99 0.81
C ASN A 14 -9.93 13.38 -0.49
N HIS A 15 -10.82 13.20 -1.47
CA HIS A 15 -10.49 12.60 -2.77
C HIS A 15 -9.43 13.39 -3.57
N ASN A 16 -9.39 14.72 -3.44
CA ASN A 16 -8.42 15.56 -4.15
C ASN A 16 -6.99 15.29 -3.67
N GLU A 17 -6.81 14.98 -2.38
CA GLU A 17 -5.50 14.66 -1.81
C GLU A 17 -5.06 13.21 -2.10
N THR A 18 -5.97 12.37 -2.58
CA THR A 18 -5.68 10.95 -2.89
C THR A 18 -5.17 10.68 -4.30
N LYS A 19 -5.13 11.70 -5.17
CA LYS A 19 -4.62 11.55 -6.55
C LYS A 19 -3.18 11.05 -6.51
N GLY A 20 -2.93 9.89 -7.12
CA GLY A 20 -1.61 9.25 -7.21
C GLY A 20 -1.24 8.34 -6.04
N ILE A 21 -2.09 8.19 -5.01
CA ILE A 21 -1.82 7.27 -3.90
C ILE A 21 -2.14 5.84 -4.33
N LYS A 22 -1.19 4.92 -4.12
CA LYS A 22 -1.40 3.50 -4.34
C LYS A 22 -2.14 2.86 -3.18
N TYR A 23 -3.00 1.91 -3.51
CA TYR A 23 -3.79 1.13 -2.56
C TYR A 23 -3.42 -0.34 -2.70
N PHE A 24 -3.17 -0.99 -1.57
CA PHE A 24 -2.84 -2.40 -1.47
C PHE A 24 -4.04 -3.17 -0.92
N ILE A 25 -4.28 -4.35 -1.47
CA ILE A 25 -5.26 -5.32 -0.94
C ILE A 25 -4.54 -6.14 0.11
N PHE A 26 -5.31 -6.72 1.02
CA PHE A 26 -4.79 -7.70 1.97
C PHE A 26 -4.12 -8.86 1.24
N PRO A 27 -2.99 -9.35 1.76
CA PRO A 27 -2.30 -10.50 1.20
C PRO A 27 -3.16 -11.77 1.38
N LYS A 28 -2.96 -12.75 0.50
CA LYS A 28 -3.61 -14.07 0.61
C LYS A 28 -3.07 -14.89 1.79
N GLU A 29 -1.86 -14.58 2.23
CA GLU A 29 -1.24 -15.26 3.36
C GLU A 29 -1.94 -14.85 4.67
N THR A 30 -2.49 -15.85 5.37
CA THR A 30 -3.34 -15.65 6.56
C THR A 30 -2.58 -15.00 7.71
N SER A 31 -1.30 -15.37 7.91
CA SER A 31 -0.41 -14.81 8.93
C SER A 31 -0.26 -13.28 8.78
N ILE A 32 0.08 -12.82 7.58
CA ILE A 32 0.28 -11.40 7.27
C ILE A 32 -1.08 -10.67 7.27
N CYS A 33 -2.14 -11.31 6.76
CA CYS A 33 -3.49 -10.77 6.78
C CYS A 33 -3.96 -10.46 8.21
N GLN A 34 -3.76 -11.40 9.14
CA GLN A 34 -4.09 -11.20 10.55
C GLN A 34 -3.30 -10.05 11.18
N GLN A 35 -2.01 -9.93 10.88
CA GLN A 35 -1.19 -8.81 11.34
C GLN A 35 -1.75 -7.46 10.83
N TRP A 36 -2.19 -7.42 9.57
CA TRP A 36 -2.81 -6.22 9.00
C TRP A 36 -4.14 -5.89 9.65
N LEU A 37 -4.98 -6.89 9.91
CA LEU A 37 -6.26 -6.73 10.61
C LEU A 37 -6.07 -6.19 12.02
N ASN A 38 -5.11 -6.75 12.76
CA ASN A 38 -4.71 -6.30 14.09
C ASN A 38 -4.23 -4.84 14.05
N ALA A 39 -3.35 -4.48 13.12
CA ALA A 39 -2.88 -3.11 12.95
C ALA A 39 -4.01 -2.12 12.57
N CYS A 40 -5.00 -2.59 11.80
CA CYS A 40 -6.19 -1.81 11.46
C CYS A 40 -7.22 -1.73 12.59
N GLN A 41 -7.05 -2.50 13.67
CA GLN A 41 -8.02 -2.68 14.75
C GLN A 41 -9.42 -3.03 14.21
N ARG A 42 -9.45 -4.01 13.30
CA ARG A 42 -10.63 -4.51 12.61
C ARG A 42 -10.63 -6.03 12.67
N LYS A 43 -11.82 -6.62 12.73
CA LYS A 43 -11.98 -8.07 12.62
C LYS A 43 -12.28 -8.45 11.17
N GLU A 44 -11.85 -9.64 10.77
CA GLU A 44 -12.18 -10.22 9.46
C GLU A 44 -13.71 -10.30 9.24
N THR A 45 -14.47 -10.58 10.30
CA THR A 45 -15.93 -10.63 10.25
C THR A 45 -16.60 -9.27 10.03
N GLU A 46 -15.90 -8.16 10.30
CA GLU A 46 -16.42 -6.80 10.13
C GLU A 46 -16.20 -6.26 8.70
N MET A 47 -15.42 -6.95 7.86
CA MET A 47 -15.04 -6.44 6.56
C MET A 47 -14.76 -7.52 5.50
N LYS A 48 -15.07 -7.21 4.25
CA LYS A 48 -14.67 -8.06 3.11
C LYS A 48 -13.21 -7.82 2.75
N VAL A 49 -12.31 -8.58 3.37
CA VAL A 49 -10.83 -8.51 3.24
C VAL A 49 -10.39 -8.35 1.77
N ASP A 50 -10.99 -9.13 0.86
CA ASP A 50 -10.69 -9.14 -0.59
C ASP A 50 -10.92 -7.80 -1.30
N SER A 51 -11.86 -7.00 -0.80
CA SER A 51 -12.24 -5.71 -1.37
C SER A 51 -11.68 -4.53 -0.59
N THR A 52 -11.29 -4.76 0.67
CA THR A 52 -10.69 -3.74 1.50
C THR A 52 -9.27 -3.41 1.06
N ARG A 53 -8.92 -2.13 1.19
CA ARG A 53 -7.60 -1.64 0.80
C ARG A 53 -6.96 -0.75 1.84
N ILE A 54 -5.64 -0.75 1.88
CA ILE A 54 -4.82 0.14 2.70
C ILE A 54 -4.02 1.03 1.76
N CYS A 55 -3.98 2.33 2.02
CA CYS A 55 -3.17 3.23 1.19
C CYS A 55 -1.69 3.18 1.58
N ALA A 56 -0.81 3.34 0.58
CA ALA A 56 0.64 3.20 0.69
C ALA A 56 1.26 4.02 1.84
N ILE A 57 0.66 5.16 2.18
CA ILE A 57 1.14 6.08 3.22
C ILE A 57 1.13 5.49 4.64
N HIS A 58 0.44 4.37 4.86
CA HIS A 58 0.41 3.68 6.15
C HIS A 58 1.51 2.62 6.27
N PHE A 59 2.13 2.25 5.15
CA PHE A 59 3.28 1.35 5.13
C PHE A 59 4.56 2.14 5.34
N ASP A 60 5.58 1.48 5.88
CA ASP A 60 6.90 2.07 5.90
C ASP A 60 7.56 2.02 4.52
N GLU A 61 8.51 2.91 4.27
CA GLU A 61 9.26 2.94 3.00
C GLU A 61 10.04 1.63 2.80
N ASN A 62 10.55 1.06 3.89
CA ASN A 62 11.25 -0.23 3.89
C ASN A 62 10.34 -1.42 3.52
N CYS A 63 9.02 -1.25 3.65
CA CYS A 63 8.02 -2.25 3.28
C CYS A 63 7.65 -2.15 1.79
N LEU A 64 7.98 -1.03 1.14
CA LEU A 64 7.55 -0.74 -0.23
C LEU A 64 8.71 -0.93 -1.20
N VAL A 65 8.47 -1.64 -2.30
CA VAL A 65 9.49 -1.95 -3.30
C VAL A 65 9.04 -1.50 -4.69
N LEU A 66 9.97 -1.01 -5.51
CA LEU A 66 9.68 -0.72 -6.92
C LEU A 66 10.02 -1.94 -7.76
N GLU A 67 9.00 -2.58 -8.31
CA GLU A 67 9.15 -3.77 -9.15
C GLU A 67 8.95 -3.40 -10.62
N LYS A 68 9.78 -3.98 -11.48
CA LYS A 68 9.62 -3.84 -12.93
C LYS A 68 8.64 -4.91 -13.42
N THR A 69 7.56 -4.48 -14.06
CA THR A 69 6.60 -5.40 -14.67
C THR A 69 7.21 -6.03 -15.93
N LYS A 70 6.94 -7.31 -16.15
CA LYS A 70 7.22 -7.95 -17.44
C LYS A 70 6.22 -7.41 -18.49
N PRO A 71 6.67 -6.70 -19.54
CA PRO A 71 5.78 -6.20 -20.56
C PRO A 71 5.16 -7.38 -21.33
N ARG A 72 3.86 -7.30 -21.64
CA ARG A 72 3.17 -8.34 -22.44
C ARG A 72 3.64 -8.39 -23.89
N LEU A 73 4.21 -7.29 -24.38
CA LEU A 73 4.68 -7.12 -25.76
C LEU A 73 6.17 -6.79 -25.71
N GLN A 74 6.97 -7.41 -26.57
CA GLN A 74 8.43 -7.28 -26.61
C GLN A 74 8.90 -5.83 -26.78
N ASN A 75 8.11 -5.00 -27.47
CA ASN A 75 8.46 -3.61 -27.82
C ASN A 75 7.89 -2.55 -26.86
N LYS A 76 7.33 -2.96 -25.70
CA LYS A 76 6.86 -1.99 -24.69
C LYS A 76 7.83 -1.91 -23.52
N PRO A 77 8.16 -0.69 -23.04
CA PRO A 77 9.04 -0.55 -21.90
C PRO A 77 8.38 -1.16 -20.66
N ALA A 78 9.18 -1.84 -19.85
CA ALA A 78 8.76 -2.30 -18.53
C ALA A 78 8.30 -1.11 -17.69
N LYS A 79 7.13 -1.22 -17.08
CA LYS A 79 6.63 -0.21 -16.15
C LYS A 79 7.13 -0.55 -14.75
N GLU A 80 7.44 0.48 -13.98
CA GLU A 80 7.69 0.32 -12.56
C GLU A 80 6.38 0.41 -11.80
N VAL A 81 6.13 -0.57 -10.94
CA VAL A 81 4.97 -0.62 -10.08
C VAL A 81 5.41 -0.76 -8.65
N LEU A 82 4.75 -0.03 -7.75
CA LEU A 82 5.08 -0.12 -6.34
C LEU A 82 4.47 -1.38 -5.70
N GLY A 83 5.29 -2.36 -5.34
CA GLY A 83 4.92 -3.56 -4.61
C GLY A 83 5.11 -3.43 -3.11
N LEU A 84 4.75 -4.49 -2.40
CA LEU A 84 5.03 -4.69 -0.98
C LEU A 84 6.06 -5.80 -0.85
N LYS A 85 7.05 -5.60 0.01
CA LYS A 85 8.06 -6.62 0.30
C LYS A 85 7.45 -7.71 1.17
N GLU A 86 7.58 -8.96 0.75
CA GLU A 86 7.05 -10.12 1.48
C GLU A 86 7.60 -10.16 2.92
N GLY A 87 6.74 -10.50 3.88
CA GLY A 87 7.09 -10.70 5.30
C GLY A 87 7.42 -9.46 6.14
N ILE A 88 7.73 -8.29 5.55
CA ILE A 88 8.15 -7.09 6.31
C ILE A 88 6.98 -6.12 6.57
N CYS A 89 5.91 -6.21 5.78
CA CYS A 89 4.85 -5.20 5.72
C CYS A 89 3.81 -5.25 6.84
N SER A 90 4.14 -5.81 8.00
CA SER A 90 3.23 -5.95 9.14
C SER A 90 3.02 -4.64 9.91
N ASN A 91 3.96 -3.71 9.81
CA ASN A 91 3.96 -2.43 10.51
C ASN A 91 3.10 -1.36 9.81
N ILE A 92 1.78 -1.57 9.80
CA ILE A 92 0.81 -0.59 9.31
C ILE A 92 0.55 0.47 10.38
N LYS A 93 0.78 1.74 10.05
CA LYS A 93 0.60 2.86 10.98
C LYS A 93 -0.85 3.34 10.96
N SER A 94 -1.46 3.51 12.14
CA SER A 94 -2.84 4.00 12.30
C SER A 94 -3.03 5.47 11.91
N ARG A 95 -1.95 6.26 11.90
CA ARG A 95 -1.93 7.67 11.46
C ARG A 95 -1.31 7.78 10.07
N ASN A 96 -1.84 8.71 9.28
CA ASN A 96 -1.22 9.08 8.00
C ASN A 96 0.18 9.64 8.25
N LYS A 97 1.19 9.16 7.51
CA LYS A 97 2.44 9.92 7.37
C LYS A 97 2.10 11.29 6.74
N ALA A 98 2.77 12.34 7.22
CA ALA A 98 2.63 13.70 6.67
C ALA A 98 3.20 13.81 5.24
N LYS A 99 4.12 12.91 4.88
CA LYS A 99 4.75 12.86 3.56
C LYS A 99 3.91 12.00 2.61
N ARG A 100 3.53 12.59 1.46
CA ARG A 100 2.99 11.83 0.34
C ARG A 100 4.09 10.93 -0.21
N TYR A 101 3.71 9.72 -0.57
CA TYR A 101 4.64 8.79 -1.19
C TYR A 101 4.94 9.23 -2.63
N ASN A 102 6.20 9.58 -2.92
CA ASN A 102 6.62 9.96 -4.27
C ASN A 102 7.55 8.90 -4.86
N VAL A 103 7.13 8.27 -5.96
CA VAL A 103 7.92 7.27 -6.69
C VAL A 103 9.28 7.83 -7.12
N ALA A 104 9.34 9.11 -7.49
CA ALA A 104 10.60 9.76 -7.88
C ALA A 104 11.56 9.94 -6.70
N GLU A 105 11.05 10.20 -5.49
CA GLU A 105 11.88 10.28 -4.29
C GLU A 105 12.40 8.90 -3.88
N GLN A 106 11.57 7.87 -3.95
CA GLN A 106 12.01 6.51 -3.63
C GLN A 106 13.09 6.00 -4.59
N ARG A 107 13.00 6.36 -5.89
CA ARG A 107 14.08 6.07 -6.87
C ARG A 107 15.42 6.69 -6.46
N ARG A 108 15.42 7.83 -5.78
CA ARG A 108 16.66 8.46 -5.26
C ARG A 108 17.19 7.68 -4.06
N GLN A 109 16.31 7.23 -3.17
CA GLN A 109 16.68 6.46 -1.98
C GLN A 109 17.25 5.07 -2.30
N GLN A 110 16.83 4.42 -3.40
CA GLN A 110 17.34 3.09 -3.80
C GLN A 110 18.64 3.11 -4.63
N LYS A 111 19.16 4.30 -4.95
CA LYS A 111 20.39 4.48 -5.75
C LYS A 111 21.65 4.79 -4.93
N ASN A 112 21.51 4.96 -3.61
CA ASN A 112 22.61 5.08 -2.64
C ASN A 112 22.80 3.75 -1.91
#